data_AF-A0A924Z281-F1
#
_entry.id   AF-A0A924Z281-F1
#
_cell.length_a   1.000
_cell.length_b   1.000
_cell.length_c   1.000
_cell.angle_alpha   90.00
_cell.angle_beta   90.00
_cell.angle_gamma   90.00
#
_symmetry.space_group_name_H-M   'P 1'
#
loop_
_entity.id
_entity.type
_entity.pdbx_description
1 polymer ?
#
loop_
_entity_poly.entity_id
_entity_poly.type
_entity_poly.pdbx_seq_one_letter_code
_entity_poly.pdbx_strand_id
1 'polypeptide(L)' 'MNQKHSLEVAAFLASLRKGIWILCIPAWLFGALERGATVFSDHMITPPELLQILTAVFFLVGWLLLRPKNFTQPLTQAE' A
#
# COMPACT_ATOMS: atom_id res chain seq x y z
N MET A 1 -1.91 1.94 35.07
CA MET A 1 -2.69 2.68 34.03
C MET A 1 -2.05 2.70 32.63
N ASN A 2 -0.80 2.28 32.42
CA ASN A 2 -0.13 2.43 31.11
C ASN A 2 -0.46 1.36 30.04
N GLN A 3 -0.93 0.18 30.44
CA GLN A 3 -1.13 -0.94 29.50
C GLN A 3 -2.33 -0.75 28.57
N LYS A 4 -3.44 -0.17 29.07
CA LYS A 4 -4.67 0.04 28.29
C LYS A 4 -4.46 1.09 27.18
N HIS A 5 -3.81 2.20 27.52
CA HIS A 5 -3.51 3.28 26.58
C HIS A 5 -2.59 2.81 25.43
N SER A 6 -1.56 2.02 25.74
CA SER A 6 -0.71 1.42 24.69
C SER A 6 -1.47 0.46 23.77
N LEU A 7 -2.48 -0.24 24.29
CA LEU A 7 -3.29 -1.19 23.52
C LEU A 7 -4.26 -0.47 22.57
N GLU A 8 -4.87 0.62 23.02
CA GLU A 8 -5.73 1.49 22.20
C GLU A 8 -4.94 2.16 21.07
N VAL A 9 -3.76 2.70 21.38
CA VAL A 9 -2.86 3.29 20.37
C VAL A 9 -2.42 2.25 19.36
N ALA A 10 -2.07 1.03 19.79
CA ALA A 10 -1.69 -0.05 18.89
C ALA A 10 -2.84 -0.49 17.95
N ALA A 11 -4.08 -0.55 18.46
CA ALA A 11 -5.26 -0.87 17.66
C ALA A 11 -5.59 0.22 16.63
N PHE A 12 -5.44 1.49 17.02
CA PHE A 12 -5.60 2.63 16.12
C PHE A 12 -4.53 2.63 15.02
N LEU A 13 -3.26 2.40 15.37
CA LEU A 13 -2.16 2.31 14.41
C LEU A 13 -2.34 1.14 13.42
N ALA A 14 -2.86 0.00 13.90
CA ALA A 14 -3.18 -1.14 13.05
C ALA A 14 -4.30 -0.81 12.04
N SER A 15 -5.31 -0.05 12.46
CA SER A 15 -6.42 0.39 11.61
C SER A 15 -5.97 1.45 10.60
N LEU A 16 -5.19 2.44 11.03
CA LEU A 16 -4.55 3.44 10.15
C LEU A 16 -3.66 2.76 9.10
N ARG A 17 -2.82 1.82 9.51
CA ARG A 17 -1.95 1.09 8.59
C ARG A 17 -2.75 0.34 7.53
N LYS A 18 -3.86 -0.30 7.90
CA LYS A 18 -4.78 -0.92 6.94
C LYS A 18 -5.42 0.10 6.00
N GLY A 19 -5.88 1.24 6.53
CA GLY A 19 -6.46 2.32 5.73
C GLY A 19 -5.46 2.87 4.70
N ILE A 20 -4.25 3.24 5.13
CA ILE A 20 -3.18 3.73 4.25
C ILE A 20 -2.80 2.65 3.23
N TRP A 21 -2.75 1.38 3.64
CA TRP A 21 -2.44 0.27 2.73
C TRP A 21 -3.46 0.16 1.60
N ILE A 22 -4.76 0.20 1.93
CA ILE A 22 -5.85 0.11 0.94
C ILE A 22 -5.89 1.37 0.05
N LEU A 23 -5.73 2.56 0.61
CA LEU A 23 -5.79 3.83 -0.13
C LEU A 23 -4.61 4.01 -1.10
N CYS A 24 -3.45 3.44 -0.78
CA CYS A 24 -2.29 3.51 -1.67
C CYS A 24 -2.52 2.75 -2.98
N ILE A 25 -3.21 1.61 -2.96
CA ILE A 25 -3.43 0.76 -4.15
C ILE A 25 -4.08 1.55 -5.32
N PRO A 26 -5.26 2.18 -5.15
CA PRO A 26 -5.86 2.96 -6.21
C PRO A 26 -5.08 4.24 -6.52
N ALA A 27 -4.38 4.85 -5.57
CA ALA A 27 -3.57 6.04 -5.83
C ALA A 27 -2.39 5.75 -6.76
N TRP A 28 -1.67 4.65 -6.53
CA TRP A 28 -0.60 4.18 -7.40
C TRP A 28 -1.12 3.72 -8.76
N LEU A 29 -2.24 3.00 -8.78
CA LEU A 29 -2.87 2.56 -10.03
C LEU A 29 -3.31 3.76 -10.87
N PHE A 30 -4.01 4.72 -10.28
CA PHE A 30 -4.44 5.95 -10.93
C PHE A 30 -3.24 6.79 -11.44
N GLY A 31 -2.19 6.95 -10.64
CA GLY A 31 -0.99 7.67 -11.06
C GLY A 31 -0.20 6.98 -12.18
N ALA A 32 -0.18 5.65 -12.21
CA ALA A 32 0.42 4.90 -13.31
C ALA A 32 -0.44 4.99 -14.60
N LEU A 33 -1.77 4.97 -14.46
CA LEU A 33 -2.71 5.11 -15.58
C LEU A 33 -2.68 6.51 -16.20
N GLU A 34 -2.64 7.57 -15.39
CA GLU A 34 -2.60 8.95 -15.89
C GLU A 34 -1.35 9.20 -16.74
N ARG A 35 -0.18 8.81 -16.24
CA ARG A 35 1.07 8.91 -17.01
C ARG A 35 1.09 7.98 -18.21
N GLY A 36 0.54 6.77 -18.07
CA GLY A 36 0.37 5.84 -19.18
C GLY A 36 -0.53 6.42 -20.29
N ALA A 37 -1.58 7.15 -19.93
CA ALA A 37 -2.50 7.78 -20.89
C ALA A 37 -1.83 8.93 -21.66
N THR A 38 -0.99 9.73 -21.00
CA THR A 38 -0.18 10.77 -21.66
C THR A 38 0.78 10.15 -22.68
N VAL A 39 1.53 9.13 -22.27
CA VAL A 39 2.48 8.41 -23.14
C VAL A 39 1.76 7.69 -24.30
N PHE A 40 0.59 7.11 -24.04
CA PHE A 40 -0.21 6.46 -25.07
C PHE A 40 -0.71 7.45 -26.14
N SER A 41 -1.07 8.66 -25.70
CA SER A 41 -1.54 9.72 -26.58
C SER A 41 -0.41 10.30 -27.45
N ASP A 42 0.82 10.35 -26.93
CA ASP A 42 1.96 10.94 -27.64
C ASP A 42 2.62 9.99 -28.68
N HIS A 43 2.22 8.70 -28.75
CA HIS A 43 2.78 7.68 -29.67
C HIS A 43 4.31 7.46 -29.58
N MET A 44 5.00 8.16 -28.70
CA MET A 44 6.44 8.09 -28.46
C MET A 44 6.68 7.81 -26.99
N ILE A 45 7.24 6.65 -26.67
CA ILE A 45 7.64 6.30 -25.31
C ILE A 45 9.07 6.79 -25.10
N THR A 46 9.26 7.84 -24.31
CA THR A 46 10.60 8.30 -23.95
C THR A 46 11.15 7.41 -22.82
N PRO A 47 12.43 7.00 -22.85
CA PRO A 47 13.04 6.18 -21.80
C PRO A 47 12.76 6.58 -20.33
N PRO A 48 12.80 7.87 -19.93
CA PRO A 48 12.42 8.31 -18.59
C PRO A 48 10.97 8.00 -18.21
N GLU A 49 10.03 8.08 -19.15
CA GLU A 49 8.60 7.83 -18.89
C GLU A 49 8.35 6.35 -18.60
N LEU A 50 9.03 5.47 -19.36
CA LEU A 50 9.01 4.04 -19.10
C LEU A 50 9.57 3.71 -17.72
N LEU A 51 10.71 4.31 -17.35
CA LEU A 51 11.33 4.11 -16.03
C LEU A 51 10.42 4.59 -14.90
N GLN A 52 9.68 5.67 -15.13
CA GLN A 52 8.75 6.26 -14.19
C GLN A 52 7.49 5.41 -13.96
N ILE A 53 6.97 4.77 -15.02
CA ILE A 53 5.89 3.79 -14.89
C ILE A 53 6.42 2.54 -14.19
N LEU A 54 7.60 2.06 -14.57
CA LEU A 54 8.21 0.86 -13.97
C LEU A 54 8.49 1.04 -12.47
N THR A 55 9.00 2.20 -12.05
CA THR A 55 9.22 2.50 -10.63
C THR A 55 7.89 2.62 -9.87
N ALA A 56 6.86 3.23 -10.46
CA ALA A 56 5.53 3.29 -9.85
C ALA A 56 4.96 1.88 -9.62
N VAL A 57 5.10 0.98 -10.60
CA VAL A 57 4.69 -0.42 -10.48
C VAL A 57 5.55 -1.17 -9.46
N PHE A 58 6.87 -0.97 -9.45
CA PHE A 58 7.77 -1.60 -8.47
C PHE A 58 7.41 -1.20 -7.04
N PHE A 59 7.17 0.09 -6.80
CA PHE A 59 6.72 0.58 -5.51
C PHE A 59 5.34 0.06 -5.14
N LEU A 60 4.39 -0.02 -6.08
CA LEU A 60 3.07 -0.61 -5.86
C LEU A 60 3.19 -2.09 -5.44
N VAL A 61 4.00 -2.89 -6.15
CA VAL A 61 4.23 -4.30 -5.83
C VAL A 61 4.89 -4.43 -4.47
N GLY A 62 5.95 -3.66 -4.20
CA GLY A 62 6.58 -3.61 -2.88
C GLY A 62 5.58 -3.26 -1.78
N TRP A 63 4.73 -2.27 -2.01
CA TRP A 63 3.67 -1.87 -1.08
C TRP A 63 2.65 -2.98 -0.84
N LEU A 64 2.26 -3.73 -1.88
CA LEU A 64 1.37 -4.88 -1.78
C LEU A 64 1.99 -6.01 -0.95
N LEU A 65 3.30 -6.24 -1.08
CA LEU A 65 4.05 -7.23 -0.29
C LEU A 65 4.13 -6.85 1.20
N LEU A 66 4.15 -5.55 1.52
CA LEU A 66 4.11 -5.05 2.91
C LEU A 66 2.74 -5.21 3.59
N ARG A 67 1.81 -5.99 2.99
CA ARG A 67 0.47 -6.29 3.52
C ARG A 67 0.54 -6.47 5.03
N PRO A 68 -0.21 -5.68 5.81
CA PRO A 68 -0.22 -5.82 7.26
C PRO A 68 -0.72 -7.24 7.59
N LYS A 69 0.16 -8.09 8.11
CA LYS A 69 -0.22 -9.39 8.65
C LYS A 69 -1.24 -9.14 9.76
N ASN A 70 -2.43 -9.70 9.60
CA ASN A 70 -3.42 -9.73 10.66
C ASN A 70 -2.79 -10.58 11.77
N PHE A 71 -2.52 -9.97 12.92
CA PHE A 71 -2.21 -10.73 14.12
C PHE A 71 -3.52 -11.35 14.60
N THR A 72 -3.99 -12.37 13.89
CA THR A 72 -5.03 -13.25 14.38
C THR A 72 -4.35 -14.15 15.39
N GLN A 73 -4.37 -13.74 16.66
CA GLN A 73 -4.15 -14.66 17.77
C GLN A 73 -5.26 -15.72 17.71
N PRO A 74 -4.96 -17.02 17.52
CA PRO A 74 -5.91 -18.05 17.85
C PRO A 74 -6.02 -18.10 19.38
N LEU A 75 -7.15 -17.65 19.92
CA LEU A 75 -7.56 -17.87 21.31
C LEU A 75 -7.91 -19.35 21.54
N THR A 76 -6.95 -20.26 21.37
CA THR A 76 -7.22 -21.69 21.61
C THR A 76 -5.94 -22.44 21.97
N GLN A 77 -5.41 -22.20 23.17
CA GLN A 77 -4.56 -23.15 23.92
C GLN A 77 -4.68 -22.79 25.42
N ALA A 78 -5.88 -22.90 25.95
CA ALA A 78 -6.14 -22.89 27.39
C ALA A 78 -7.39 -23.72 27.61
N GLU A 79 -7.26 -25.04 27.52
CA GLU A 79 -8.06 -26.07 28.20
C GLU A 79 -7.33 -27.41 28.11
#